data_AF-A0A2E0SFI0-F1
#
_entry.id   AF-A0A2E0SFI0-F1
#
_cell.length_a   1.000
_cell.length_b   1.000
_cell.length_c   1.000
_cell.angle_alpha   90.00
_cell.angle_beta   90.00
_cell.angle_gamma   90.00
#
_symmetry.space_group_name_H-M   'P 1'
#
loop_
_entity.id
_entity.type
_entity.pdbx_description
1 polymer ?
#
loop_
_entity_poly.entity_id
_entity_poly.type
_entity_poly.pdbx_seq_one_letter_code
_entity_poly.pdbx_strand_id
1 'polypeptide(L)'
;MIKNKNKKNMDKLFNKLPEDIQILIISYIKYPQKSELLEDIRNYKIIKEKLYDKYKNNFININNFTNGEYNELIDMAVTLNIENNLLGYINSEIIYNLYKSLKNIKIMERMLCFRIKREYNGENKTMNQIHINMNINIKSRINRYLGSLTINEREIFLNRKKRDKIYKIYN
;
A
#
# COMPACT_ATOMS: atom_id res chain seq x y z
N MET A 1 0.30 -29.72 -8.35
CA MET A 1 1.65 -30.03 -8.91
C MET A 1 1.82 -29.71 -10.42
N ILE A 2 0.91 -28.96 -11.06
CA ILE A 2 0.87 -28.81 -12.54
C ILE A 2 1.63 -27.55 -13.05
N LYS A 3 1.78 -26.50 -12.23
CA LYS A 3 2.42 -25.23 -12.65
C LYS A 3 3.93 -25.33 -12.97
N ASN A 4 4.64 -26.31 -12.40
CA ASN A 4 6.10 -26.42 -12.56
C ASN A 4 6.56 -27.17 -13.84
N LYS A 5 5.71 -28.02 -14.44
CA LYS A 5 6.06 -28.76 -15.66
C LYS A 5 6.09 -27.85 -16.89
N ASN A 6 5.13 -26.93 -17.01
CA ASN A 6 5.02 -26.04 -18.17
C ASN A 6 6.14 -24.99 -18.20
N LYS A 7 6.58 -24.51 -17.03
CA LYS A 7 7.68 -23.55 -16.93
C LYS A 7 9.03 -24.15 -17.39
N LYS A 8 9.34 -25.37 -16.92
CA LYS A 8 10.53 -26.14 -17.34
C LYS A 8 10.56 -26.44 -18.85
N ASN A 9 9.40 -26.53 -19.50
CA ASN A 9 9.31 -26.77 -20.94
C ASN A 9 9.54 -25.50 -21.77
N MET A 10 9.09 -24.34 -21.29
CA MET A 10 9.31 -23.05 -21.97
C MET A 10 10.79 -22.65 -21.96
N ASP A 11 11.48 -22.83 -20.83
CA ASP A 11 12.92 -22.53 -20.71
C ASP A 11 13.76 -23.41 -21.66
N LYS A 12 13.36 -24.68 -21.82
CA LYS A 12 13.99 -25.61 -22.77
C LYS A 12 13.72 -25.25 -24.23
N LEU A 13 12.57 -24.67 -24.54
CA LEU A 13 12.24 -24.25 -25.90
C LEU A 13 13.01 -22.99 -26.27
N PHE A 14 13.09 -22.03 -25.34
CA PHE A 14 13.85 -20.79 -25.49
C PHE A 14 15.34 -21.04 -25.73
N ASN A 15 15.96 -21.89 -24.90
CA ASN A 15 17.39 -22.20 -25.02
C ASN A 15 17.76 -22.98 -26.31
N LYS A 16 16.77 -23.45 -27.07
CA LYS A 16 16.96 -24.11 -28.38
C LYS A 16 16.85 -23.14 -29.56
N LEU A 17 16.44 -21.90 -29.33
CA LEU A 17 16.35 -20.90 -30.39
C LEU A 17 17.74 -20.38 -30.77
N PRO A 18 17.96 -19.95 -32.02
CA PRO A 18 19.16 -19.19 -32.40
C PRO A 18 19.38 -17.96 -31.51
N GLU A 19 20.65 -17.59 -31.28
CA GLU A 19 21.03 -16.54 -30.33
C GLU A 19 20.45 -15.16 -30.68
N ASP A 20 20.42 -14.82 -31.96
CA ASP A 20 19.79 -13.60 -32.49
C ASP A 20 18.29 -13.54 -32.19
N ILE A 21 17.58 -14.67 -32.35
CA ILE A 21 16.16 -14.80 -31.99
C ILE A 21 15.95 -14.75 -30.49
N GLN A 22 16.85 -15.35 -29.69
CA GLN A 22 16.81 -15.22 -28.23
C GLN A 22 16.98 -13.76 -27.79
N ILE A 23 17.95 -13.05 -28.35
CA ILE A 23 18.21 -11.62 -28.09
C ILE A 23 17.00 -10.77 -28.51
N LEU A 24 16.44 -11.03 -29.70
CA LEU A 24 15.26 -10.35 -30.19
C LEU A 24 14.06 -10.59 -29.27
N ILE A 25 13.80 -11.83 -28.88
CA ILE A 25 12.74 -12.19 -27.94
C ILE A 25 12.98 -11.52 -26.57
N ILE A 26 14.20 -11.55 -26.02
CA ILE A 26 14.54 -10.87 -24.76
C ILE A 26 14.29 -9.36 -24.88
N SER A 27 14.61 -8.74 -26.02
CA SER A 27 14.35 -7.32 -26.27
C SER A 27 12.85 -6.98 -26.27
N TYR A 28 11.99 -7.91 -26.69
CA TYR A 28 10.53 -7.79 -26.67
C TYR A 28 9.88 -8.25 -25.36
N ILE A 29 10.51 -9.14 -24.60
CA ILE A 29 10.10 -9.51 -23.25
C ILE A 29 10.54 -8.39 -22.31
N LYS A 30 9.79 -7.28 -22.39
CA LYS A 30 9.64 -6.21 -21.39
C LYS A 30 10.92 -5.79 -20.68
N TYR A 31 11.41 -4.58 -21.00
CA TYR A 31 12.28 -3.75 -20.16
C TYR A 31 12.43 -4.31 -18.75
N PRO A 32 13.53 -5.03 -18.45
CA PRO A 32 13.67 -5.71 -17.17
C PRO A 32 13.40 -4.69 -16.06
N GLN A 33 12.32 -4.91 -15.31
CA GLN A 33 12.01 -4.03 -14.19
C GLN A 33 13.14 -4.20 -13.18
N LYS A 34 13.65 -3.07 -12.68
CA LYS A 34 14.67 -3.07 -11.63
C LYS A 34 14.23 -4.02 -10.52
N SER A 35 15.13 -4.89 -10.07
CA SER A 35 14.85 -5.88 -9.02
C SER A 35 14.22 -5.25 -7.78
N GLU A 36 14.68 -4.05 -7.42
CA GLU A 36 14.13 -3.20 -6.37
C GLU A 36 12.64 -2.89 -6.56
N LEU A 37 12.20 -2.56 -7.78
CA LEU A 37 10.80 -2.28 -8.08
C LEU A 37 9.94 -3.55 -7.96
N LEU A 38 10.45 -4.67 -8.45
CA LEU A 38 9.76 -5.96 -8.34
C LEU A 38 9.60 -6.37 -6.87
N GLU A 39 10.63 -6.14 -6.06
CA GLU A 39 10.59 -6.41 -4.63
C GLU A 39 9.61 -5.48 -3.91
N ASP A 40 9.60 -4.20 -4.25
CA ASP A 40 8.66 -3.22 -3.69
C ASP A 40 7.20 -3.61 -3.97
N ILE A 41 6.89 -4.06 -5.20
CA ILE A 41 5.56 -4.52 -5.60
C ILE A 41 5.14 -5.77 -4.82
N ARG A 42 6.06 -6.73 -4.62
CA ARG A 42 5.77 -7.95 -3.83
C ARG A 42 5.54 -7.61 -2.36
N ASN A 43 6.43 -6.80 -1.79
CA ASN A 43 6.30 -6.34 -0.41
C ASN A 43 4.98 -5.59 -0.20
N TYR A 44 4.57 -4.74 -1.15
CA TYR A 44 3.31 -4.00 -1.07
C TYR A 44 2.12 -4.94 -0.90
N LYS A 45 2.05 -6.01 -1.71
CA LYS A 45 0.96 -6.99 -1.64
C LYS A 45 0.95 -7.72 -0.31
N ILE A 46 2.10 -8.22 0.11
CA ILE A 46 2.27 -8.98 1.36
C ILE A 46 1.88 -8.10 2.57
N ILE A 47 2.39 -6.86 2.63
CA ILE A 47 2.09 -5.93 3.72
C ILE A 47 0.60 -5.61 3.77
N LYS A 48 -0.02 -5.34 2.62
CA LYS A 48 -1.44 -5.00 2.55
C LYS A 48 -2.32 -6.11 3.12
N GLU A 49 -2.03 -7.37 2.77
CA GLU A 49 -2.73 -8.55 3.30
C GLU A 49 -2.50 -8.70 4.81
N LYS A 50 -1.24 -8.70 5.25
CA LYS A 50 -0.88 -8.78 6.69
C LYS A 50 -1.53 -7.67 7.52
N LEU A 51 -1.60 -6.47 6.97
CA LEU A 51 -2.19 -5.32 7.64
C LEU A 51 -3.70 -5.51 7.80
N TYR A 52 -4.38 -5.96 6.75
CA TYR A 52 -5.80 -6.25 6.81
C TYR A 52 -6.10 -7.33 7.85
N ASP A 53 -5.38 -8.44 7.82
CA ASP A 53 -5.54 -9.54 8.79
C ASP A 53 -5.27 -9.09 10.23
N LYS A 54 -4.21 -8.30 10.45
CA LYS A 54 -3.88 -7.74 11.77
C LYS A 54 -5.05 -6.90 12.31
N TYR A 55 -5.62 -6.02 11.50
CA TYR A 55 -6.72 -5.16 11.95
C TYR A 55 -8.02 -5.94 12.13
N LYS A 56 -8.32 -6.88 11.23
CA LYS A 56 -9.48 -7.77 11.34
C LYS A 56 -9.44 -8.61 12.62
N ASN A 57 -8.32 -9.27 12.88
CA ASN A 57 -8.15 -10.10 14.09
C ASN A 57 -8.26 -9.24 15.36
N ASN A 58 -7.66 -8.04 15.38
CA ASN A 58 -7.80 -7.13 16.50
C ASN A 58 -9.25 -6.69 16.72
N PHE A 59 -9.98 -6.38 15.65
CA PHE A 59 -11.38 -5.94 15.74
C PHE A 59 -12.29 -7.04 16.25
N ILE A 60 -12.14 -8.26 15.73
CA ILE A 60 -12.88 -9.45 16.19
C ILE A 60 -12.60 -9.71 17.67
N ASN A 61 -11.33 -9.72 18.07
CA ASN A 61 -10.93 -9.98 19.46
C ASN A 61 -11.43 -8.92 20.45
N ILE A 62 -11.42 -7.63 20.07
CA ILE A 62 -11.87 -6.54 20.96
C ILE A 62 -13.38 -6.58 21.17
N ASN A 63 -14.14 -6.94 20.13
CA ASN A 63 -15.61 -6.91 20.17
C ASN A 63 -16.25 -8.28 20.44
N ASN A 64 -15.45 -9.32 20.68
CA ASN A 64 -15.91 -10.70 20.92
C ASN A 64 -16.86 -11.24 19.82
N PHE A 65 -16.63 -10.86 18.56
CA PHE A 65 -17.43 -11.39 17.45
C PHE A 65 -17.10 -12.86 17.17
N THR A 66 -18.11 -13.65 16.80
CA THR A 66 -17.88 -15.00 16.26
C THR A 66 -17.63 -14.97 14.76
N ASN A 67 -16.88 -15.94 14.23
CA ASN A 67 -16.54 -15.99 12.82
C ASN A 67 -17.81 -16.14 11.95
N GLY A 68 -18.09 -15.14 11.10
CA GLY A 68 -19.13 -15.21 10.07
C GLY A 68 -20.23 -14.17 10.22
N GLU A 69 -20.40 -13.58 11.40
CA GLU A 69 -21.38 -12.52 11.64
C GLU A 69 -20.81 -11.15 11.20
N TYR A 70 -21.65 -10.32 10.56
CA TYR A 70 -21.32 -8.92 10.23
C TYR A 70 -20.07 -8.70 9.35
N ASN A 71 -19.73 -9.62 8.44
CA ASN A 71 -18.54 -9.53 7.60
C ASN A 71 -18.37 -8.19 6.87
N GLU A 72 -19.46 -7.59 6.37
CA GLU A 72 -19.42 -6.28 5.71
C GLU A 72 -19.12 -5.14 6.68
N LEU A 73 -19.72 -5.17 7.87
CA LEU A 73 -19.46 -4.18 8.92
C LEU A 73 -18.02 -4.29 9.43
N ILE A 74 -17.51 -5.52 9.56
CA ILE A 74 -16.10 -5.78 9.88
C ILE A 74 -15.19 -5.23 8.79
N ASP A 75 -15.43 -5.52 7.50
CA ASP A 75 -14.62 -4.98 6.38
C ASP A 75 -14.62 -3.45 6.39
N MET A 76 -15.79 -2.83 6.60
CA MET A 76 -15.91 -1.37 6.69
C MET A 76 -15.10 -0.81 7.86
N ALA A 77 -15.29 -1.35 9.07
CA ALA A 77 -14.59 -0.89 10.27
C ALA A 77 -13.07 -1.09 10.16
N VAL A 78 -12.63 -2.26 9.69
CA VAL A 78 -11.21 -2.57 9.45
C VAL A 78 -10.60 -1.59 8.46
N THR A 79 -11.27 -1.38 7.32
CA THR A 79 -10.79 -0.48 6.26
C THR A 79 -10.71 0.97 6.75
N LEU A 80 -11.69 1.44 7.52
CA LEU A 80 -11.69 2.77 8.14
C LEU A 80 -10.52 2.96 9.11
N ASN A 81 -10.29 1.98 9.98
CA ASN A 81 -9.20 2.03 10.96
C ASN A 81 -7.81 2.01 10.29
N ILE A 82 -7.65 1.23 9.22
CA ILE A 82 -6.42 1.19 8.44
C ILE A 82 -6.14 2.56 7.82
N GLU A 83 -7.14 3.17 7.17
CA GLU A 83 -6.99 4.47 6.53
C GLU A 83 -6.57 5.54 7.55
N ASN A 84 -7.31 5.66 8.65
CA ASN A 84 -7.06 6.67 9.67
C ASN A 84 -5.66 6.54 10.27
N ASN A 85 -5.20 5.30 10.52
CA ASN A 85 -3.88 5.07 11.08
C ASN A 85 -2.76 5.33 10.07
N LEU A 86 -2.94 4.99 8.79
CA LEU A 86 -1.99 5.31 7.72
C LEU A 86 -1.84 6.81 7.55
N LEU A 87 -2.97 7.51 7.51
CA LEU A 87 -3.01 8.96 7.41
C LEU A 87 -2.33 9.62 8.61
N GLY A 88 -2.62 9.16 9.82
CA GLY A 88 -1.94 9.61 11.03
C GLY A 88 -0.44 9.34 10.99
N TYR A 89 0.01 8.20 10.46
CA TYR A 89 1.43 7.88 10.33
C TYR A 89 2.16 8.81 9.35
N ILE A 90 1.56 9.06 8.19
CA ILE A 90 2.11 9.96 7.16
C ILE A 90 2.14 11.40 7.67
N ASN A 91 1.12 11.83 8.41
CA ASN A 91 1.05 13.17 8.96
C ASN A 91 1.84 13.35 10.27
N SER A 92 2.83 12.50 10.53
CA SER A 92 3.65 12.53 11.74
C SER A 92 2.83 12.65 13.02
N GLU A 93 1.69 11.97 13.05
CA GLU A 93 0.84 11.86 14.23
C GLU A 93 0.12 13.16 14.68
N ILE A 94 0.15 14.21 13.84
CA ILE A 94 -0.46 15.52 14.11
C ILE A 94 -1.85 15.63 13.45
N ILE A 95 -2.77 16.39 14.07
CA ILE A 95 -4.11 16.67 13.55
C ILE A 95 -4.02 17.52 12.26
N TYR A 96 -4.87 17.20 11.28
CA TYR A 96 -4.95 17.73 9.91
C TYR A 96 -4.62 19.21 9.68
N ASN A 97 -4.92 20.09 10.64
CA ASN A 97 -4.87 21.54 10.44
C ASN A 97 -3.57 22.22 10.92
N LEU A 98 -2.63 21.48 11.53
CA LEU A 98 -1.46 22.07 12.20
C LEU A 98 -0.14 21.57 11.61
N TYR A 99 0.19 22.05 10.41
CA TYR A 99 1.49 21.90 9.74
C TYR A 99 1.69 20.70 8.82
N LYS A 100 2.03 21.07 7.59
CA LYS A 100 2.82 20.30 6.65
C LYS A 100 4.18 19.97 7.25
N SER A 101 4.30 18.87 7.97
CA SER A 101 5.64 18.39 8.31
C SER A 101 6.40 18.15 6.99
N LEU A 102 7.65 18.61 6.88
CA LEU A 102 8.50 18.34 5.70
C LEU A 102 8.55 16.84 5.37
N LYS A 103 8.41 15.99 6.40
CA LYS A 103 8.29 14.54 6.26
C LYS A 103 7.05 14.12 5.46
N ASN A 104 5.88 14.70 5.74
CA ASN A 104 4.65 14.40 5.00
C ASN A 104 4.83 14.71 3.50
N ILE A 105 5.29 15.93 3.19
CA ILE A 105 5.53 16.36 1.80
C ILE A 105 6.48 15.39 1.09
N LYS A 106 7.62 15.04 1.71
CA LYS A 106 8.59 14.10 1.12
C LYS A 106 8.01 12.72 0.82
N ILE A 107 7.12 12.20 1.68
CA ILE A 107 6.43 10.93 1.42
C ILE A 107 5.49 11.10 0.22
N MET A 108 4.73 12.20 0.16
CA MET A 108 3.81 12.46 -0.94
C MET A 108 4.52 12.70 -2.28
N GLU A 109 5.69 13.35 -2.28
CA GLU A 109 6.52 13.59 -3.47
C GLU A 109 6.97 12.31 -4.20
N ARG A 110 6.97 11.17 -3.52
CA ARG A 110 7.25 9.88 -4.16
C ARG A 110 6.17 9.49 -5.17
N MET A 111 4.96 10.01 -5.01
CA MET A 111 3.88 9.83 -5.99
C MET A 111 4.07 10.82 -7.15
N LEU A 112 4.21 10.29 -8.37
CA LEU A 112 4.28 11.12 -9.58
C LEU A 112 3.08 12.07 -9.70
N CYS A 113 1.87 11.58 -9.40
CA CYS A 113 0.66 12.39 -9.48
C CYS A 113 0.64 13.56 -8.48
N PHE A 114 1.28 13.42 -7.31
CA PHE A 114 1.40 14.51 -6.36
C PHE A 114 2.32 15.60 -6.90
N ARG A 115 3.50 15.23 -7.43
CA ARG A 115 4.47 16.19 -7.99
C ARG A 115 3.84 17.05 -9.09
N ILE A 116 3.23 16.42 -10.09
CA ILE A 116 2.56 17.11 -11.21
C ILE A 116 1.44 18.02 -10.71
N LYS A 117 0.57 17.51 -9.82
CA LYS A 117 -0.56 18.31 -9.32
C LYS A 117 -0.11 19.46 -8.45
N ARG A 118 0.94 19.31 -7.66
CA ARG A 118 1.50 20.36 -6.81
C ARG A 118 1.99 21.54 -7.65
N GLU A 119 2.68 21.26 -8.75
CA GLU A 119 3.16 22.29 -9.67
C GLU A 119 1.99 23.09 -10.26
N TYR A 120 0.89 22.42 -10.61
CA TYR A 120 -0.27 23.07 -11.22
C TYR A 120 -1.23 23.75 -10.22
N ASN A 121 -1.52 23.10 -9.09
CA ASN A 121 -2.56 23.51 -8.15
C ASN A 121 -2.02 24.16 -6.87
N GLY A 122 -0.70 24.15 -6.68
CA GLY A 122 -0.07 24.45 -5.40
C GLY A 122 -0.15 23.29 -4.40
N GLU A 123 0.72 23.35 -3.40
CA GLU A 123 0.89 22.28 -2.41
C GLU A 123 -0.35 22.08 -1.53
N ASN A 124 -0.93 23.15 -0.98
CA ASN A 124 -2.09 23.06 -0.09
C ASN A 124 -3.26 22.32 -0.74
N LYS A 125 -3.63 22.76 -1.95
CA LYS A 125 -4.75 22.18 -2.70
C LYS A 125 -4.48 20.73 -3.05
N THR A 126 -3.25 20.40 -3.41
CA THR A 126 -2.86 19.03 -3.75
C THR A 126 -2.87 18.11 -2.53
N MET A 127 -2.33 18.56 -1.40
CA MET A 127 -2.37 17.84 -0.12
C MET A 127 -3.80 17.52 0.30
N ASN A 128 -4.69 18.50 0.24
CA ASN A 128 -6.10 18.32 0.54
C ASN A 128 -6.74 17.30 -0.42
N GLN A 129 -6.46 17.38 -1.72
CA GLN A 129 -6.98 16.41 -2.69
C GLN A 129 -6.49 14.97 -2.45
N ILE A 130 -5.32 14.77 -1.84
CA ILE A 130 -4.84 13.44 -1.50
C ILE A 130 -5.49 12.93 -0.20
N HIS A 131 -5.55 13.77 0.82
CA HIS A 131 -5.94 13.34 2.16
C HIS A 131 -7.45 13.36 2.43
N ILE A 132 -8.18 14.33 1.89
CA ILE A 132 -9.59 14.60 2.26
C ILE A 132 -10.56 14.45 1.08
N ASN A 133 -10.09 13.94 -0.06
CA ASN A 133 -10.97 13.71 -1.21
C ASN A 133 -11.81 12.45 -1.02
N MET A 134 -13.01 12.66 -0.47
CA MET A 134 -13.98 11.60 -0.19
C MET A 134 -14.61 10.99 -1.45
N ASN A 135 -14.45 11.60 -2.62
CA ASN A 135 -14.94 11.04 -3.90
C ASN A 135 -14.13 9.81 -4.34
N ILE A 136 -12.95 9.58 -3.76
CA ILE A 136 -12.14 8.39 -4.00
C ILE A 136 -12.46 7.37 -2.92
N ASN A 137 -12.80 6.14 -3.29
CA ASN A 137 -13.11 5.11 -2.30
C ASN A 137 -11.94 4.84 -1.34
N ILE A 138 -12.28 4.43 -0.12
CA ILE A 138 -11.33 4.26 0.97
C ILE A 138 -10.21 3.25 0.65
N LYS A 139 -10.53 2.14 -0.04
CA LYS A 139 -9.54 1.13 -0.45
C LYS A 139 -8.48 1.74 -1.38
N SER A 140 -8.88 2.66 -2.25
CA SER A 140 -7.98 3.40 -3.14
C SER A 140 -7.12 4.40 -2.39
N ARG A 141 -7.65 5.06 -1.34
CA ARG A 141 -6.86 5.96 -0.48
C ARG A 141 -5.80 5.19 0.31
N ILE A 142 -6.16 4.04 0.89
CA ILE A 142 -5.21 3.10 1.51
C ILE A 142 -4.11 2.69 0.53
N ASN A 143 -4.47 2.34 -0.71
CA ASN A 143 -3.49 1.96 -1.72
C ASN A 143 -2.49 3.09 -2.01
N ARG A 144 -2.94 4.34 -2.07
CA ARG A 144 -2.07 5.51 -2.26
C ARG A 144 -1.11 5.69 -1.10
N TYR A 145 -1.61 5.60 0.14
CA TYR A 145 -0.77 5.73 1.33
C TYR A 145 0.29 4.64 1.37
N LEU A 146 -0.09 3.36 1.25
CA LEU A 146 0.86 2.25 1.23
C LEU A 146 1.86 2.35 0.06
N GLY A 147 1.39 2.77 -1.13
CA GLY A 147 2.24 2.96 -2.30
C GLY A 147 3.22 4.13 -2.19
N SER A 148 2.94 5.11 -1.31
CA SER A 148 3.85 6.22 -1.02
C SER A 148 4.94 5.87 0.00
N LEU A 149 4.78 4.76 0.72
CA LEU A 149 5.75 4.27 1.71
C LEU A 149 6.78 3.34 1.07
N THR A 150 8.03 3.48 1.50
CA THR A 150 9.10 2.51 1.23
C THR A 150 8.80 1.17 1.93
N ILE A 151 9.50 0.11 1.51
CA ILE A 151 9.46 -1.20 2.17
C ILE A 151 9.69 -1.08 3.68
N ASN A 152 10.72 -0.34 4.10
CA ASN A 152 11.05 -0.18 5.52
C ASN A 152 9.94 0.56 6.29
N GLU A 153 9.38 1.63 5.73
CA GLU A 153 8.29 2.37 6.39
C GLU A 153 7.01 1.53 6.48
N ARG A 154 6.71 0.70 5.48
CA ARG A 154 5.62 -0.27 5.51
C ARG A 154 5.80 -1.29 6.63
N GLU A 155 6.98 -1.87 6.76
CA GLU A 155 7.31 -2.81 7.83
C GLU A 155 7.23 -2.15 9.21
N ILE A 156 7.77 -0.92 9.36
CA ILE A 156 7.65 -0.14 10.59
C ILE A 156 6.18 0.10 10.94
N PHE A 157 5.36 0.48 9.96
CA PHE A 157 3.93 0.71 10.17
C PHE A 157 3.19 -0.58 10.56
N LEU A 158 3.46 -1.70 9.87
CA LEU A 158 2.87 -3.00 10.18
C LEU A 158 3.23 -3.46 11.60
N ASN A 159 4.47 -3.27 12.03
CA ASN A 159 4.96 -3.74 13.33
C ASN A 159 4.71 -2.78 14.49
N ARG A 160 4.15 -1.60 14.21
CA ARG A 160 3.80 -0.62 15.24
C ARG A 160 2.82 -1.24 16.26
N LYS A 161 3.20 -1.17 17.54
CA LYS A 161 2.33 -1.47 18.68
C LYS A 161 1.44 -0.25 18.91
N LYS A 162 0.20 -0.37 18.42
CA LYS A 162 -0.94 0.55 18.42
C LYS A 162 -0.88 1.87 19.21
N ARG A 163 -1.48 2.91 18.60
CA ARG A 163 -2.05 4.12 19.23
C ARG A 163 -3.40 3.78 19.89
N ASP A 164 -3.44 2.77 20.74
CA ASP A 164 -4.69 2.28 21.39
C ASP A 164 -5.22 3.17 22.51
N LYS A 165 -4.58 4.29 22.80
CA LYS A 165 -4.95 5.14 23.94
C LYS A 165 -5.99 6.21 23.63
N ILE A 166 -6.35 6.46 22.36
CA ILE A 166 -7.31 7.53 22.05
C ILE A 166 -8.77 7.11 22.30
N TYR A 167 -9.10 5.81 22.21
CA TYR A 167 -10.46 5.33 22.49
C TYR A 167 -10.73 4.99 23.97
N LYS A 168 -9.74 5.16 24.87
CA LYS A 168 -9.95 5.09 26.32
C LYS A 168 -10.46 6.40 26.95
N ILE A 169 -10.71 7.44 26.15
CA ILE A 169 -11.16 8.75 26.65
C ILE A 169 -12.69 8.91 26.55
N TYR A 170 -13.41 7.94 25.98
CA TYR A 170 -14.87 8.02 25.80
C TYR A 170 -15.67 6.85 26.38
N ASN A 171 -15.11 6.06 27.30
CA ASN A 171 -15.85 5.11 28.13
C ASN A 171 -15.56 5.36 29.61
#